data_AF-A0A3D4LJ20-F1
#
_entry.id   AF-A0A3D4LJ20-F1
#
_cell.length_a   1.000
_cell.length_b   1.000
_cell.length_c   1.000
_cell.angle_alpha   90.00
_cell.angle_beta   90.00
_cell.angle_gamma   90.00
#
_symmetry.space_group_name_H-M   'P 1'
#
loop_
_entity.id
_entity.type
_entity.pdbx_description
1 polymer ?
#
loop_
_entity_poly.entity_id
_entity_poly.type
_entity_poly.pdbx_seq_one_letter_code
_entity_poly.pdbx_strand_id
1 'polypeptide(L)' 'NIKKKADKRYVRNFINYKIYINTIKNAYNEIVKTGIDAKFEQNESEDYIEIKVKIPKKSI' A
#
# COMPACT_ATOMS: atom_id res chain seq x y z
N ASN A 1 10.25 -33.06 29.84
CA ASN A 1 10.07 -33.04 28.36
C ASN A 1 8.70 -32.48 28.02
N ILE A 2 8.53 -31.15 27.93
CA ILE A 2 7.31 -30.54 27.35
C ILE A 2 7.76 -29.31 26.56
N LYS A 3 8.07 -29.54 25.29
CA LYS A 3 8.50 -28.49 24.35
C LYS A 3 7.32 -27.53 24.11
N LYS A 4 7.49 -26.26 24.51
CA LYS A 4 6.76 -25.10 23.98
C LYS A 4 6.72 -25.20 22.45
N LYS A 5 5.55 -25.48 21.89
CA LYS A 5 5.24 -25.19 20.49
C LYS A 5 3.98 -24.35 20.49
N ALA A 6 4.14 -23.08 20.86
CA ALA A 6 3.13 -22.06 20.61
C ALA A 6 2.85 -22.09 19.11
N ASP A 7 1.63 -22.48 18.76
CA ASP A 7 1.23 -22.77 17.40
C ASP A 7 1.20 -21.45 16.61
N LYS A 8 2.28 -21.15 15.89
CA LYS A 8 2.52 -19.94 15.07
C LYS A 8 1.60 -19.85 13.84
N ARG A 9 0.36 -20.36 13.92
CA ARG A 9 -0.60 -20.43 12.81
C ARG A 9 -1.72 -19.40 12.88
N TYR A 10 -1.55 -18.34 13.68
CA TYR A 10 -2.48 -17.19 13.74
C TYR A 10 -2.31 -16.18 12.59
N VAL A 11 -1.52 -16.48 11.56
CA VAL A 11 -1.32 -15.61 10.39
C VAL A 11 -2.16 -16.07 9.20
N ARG A 12 -3.43 -16.44 9.43
CA ARG A 12 -4.25 -16.99 8.33
C ARG A 12 -5.05 -15.98 7.54
N ASN A 13 -5.36 -14.78 8.05
CA ASN A 13 -6.28 -13.88 7.33
C ASN A 13 -6.03 -12.37 7.54
N PHE A 14 -4.90 -11.93 8.10
CA PHE A 14 -4.61 -10.49 8.13
C PHE A 14 -4.14 -10.07 6.74
N ILE A 15 -5.04 -9.47 5.96
CA ILE A 15 -4.66 -8.74 4.74
C ILE A 15 -3.70 -7.65 5.19
N ASN A 16 -2.40 -7.89 5.01
CA ASN A 16 -1.39 -6.90 5.34
C ASN A 16 -1.50 -5.77 4.32
N TYR A 17 -2.35 -4.80 4.63
CA TYR A 17 -2.66 -3.66 3.78
C TYR A 17 -1.41 -2.93 3.29
N LYS A 18 -0.31 -2.95 4.07
CA LYS A 18 0.99 -2.38 3.69
C LYS A 18 1.51 -2.91 2.36
N ILE A 19 1.23 -4.17 2.00
CA ILE A 19 1.63 -4.75 0.71
C ILE A 19 0.94 -3.98 -0.43
N TYR A 20 -0.37 -3.75 -0.31
CA TYR A 20 -1.17 -3.05 -1.33
C TYR A 20 -0.78 -1.58 -1.44
N ILE A 21 -0.59 -0.90 -0.31
CA ILE A 21 -0.13 0.51 -0.28
C ILE A 21 1.22 0.62 -0.99
N ASN A 22 2.16 -0.29 -0.70
CA ASN A 22 3.47 -0.30 -1.34
C ASN A 22 3.38 -0.52 -2.84
N THR A 23 2.50 -1.41 -3.31
CA THR A 23 2.27 -1.63 -4.75
C THR A 23 1.74 -0.36 -5.43
N ILE A 24 0.76 0.34 -4.83
CA ILE A 24 0.23 1.59 -5.38
C ILE A 24 1.30 2.68 -5.39
N LYS A 25 2.10 2.78 -4.32
CA LYS A 25 3.20 3.74 -4.22
C LYS A 25 4.29 3.47 -5.27
N ASN A 26 4.60 2.20 -5.54
CA ASN A 26 5.52 1.84 -6.61
C ASN A 26 4.97 2.25 -7.98
N ALA A 27 3.69 1.97 -8.27
CA ALA A 27 3.06 2.40 -9.52
C ALA A 27 3.10 3.93 -9.69
N TYR A 28 2.82 4.69 -8.63
CA TYR A 28 2.99 6.14 -8.61
C TYR A 28 4.42 6.57 -8.95
N ASN A 29 5.43 5.95 -8.32
CA ASN A 29 6.83 6.28 -8.59
C ASN A 29 7.21 6.00 -10.05
N GLU A 30 6.72 4.92 -10.65
CA GLU A 30 6.94 4.64 -12.08
C GLU A 30 6.31 5.70 -12.98
N ILE A 31 5.12 6.23 -12.63
CA ILE A 31 4.49 7.35 -13.35
C ILE A 31 5.34 8.62 -13.23
N VAL A 32 5.84 8.95 -12.04
CA VAL A 32 6.67 10.16 -11.86
C VAL A 32 7.98 10.05 -12.65
N LYS A 33 8.56 8.85 -12.76
CA LYS A 33 9.77 8.61 -13.57
C LYS A 33 9.58 8.88 -15.06
N THR A 34 8.37 8.82 -15.60
CA THR A 34 8.11 9.19 -17.00
C THR A 34 8.13 10.70 -17.24
N GLY A 35 8.27 11.51 -16.19
CA GLY A 35 8.24 12.97 -16.25
C GLY A 35 6.84 13.56 -16.04
N ILE A 36 5.83 12.75 -15.75
CA ILE A 36 4.48 13.20 -15.43
C ILE A 36 4.46 13.75 -13.98
N ASP A 37 3.94 14.97 -13.81
CA ASP A 37 3.72 15.59 -12.50
C ASP A 37 2.47 14.99 -11.81
N ALA A 38 2.57 13.71 -11.46
CA ALA A 38 1.56 13.03 -10.67
C ALA A 38 1.71 13.42 -9.18
N LYS A 39 0.59 13.42 -8.44
CA LYS A 39 0.59 13.63 -6.99
C LYS A 39 0.07 12.40 -6.25
N PHE A 40 0.66 12.11 -5.10
CA PHE A 40 0.27 11.03 -4.21
C PHE A 40 -0.06 11.59 -2.83
N GLU A 41 -1.26 11.27 -2.33
CA GLU A 41 -1.72 11.61 -0.97
C GLU A 41 -2.18 10.31 -0.28
N GLN A 42 -1.81 10.15 0.98
CA GLN A 42 -2.25 9.04 1.83
C GLN A 42 -2.78 9.63 3.14
N ASN A 43 -4.02 9.30 3.49
CA ASN A 43 -4.63 9.67 4.77
C ASN A 43 -5.11 8.39 5.47
N GLU A 44 -4.69 8.20 6.72
CA GLU A 44 -5.11 7.06 7.55
C GLU A 44 -6.06 7.59 8.61
N SER A 45 -7.28 7.06 8.61
CA SER A 45 -8.32 7.34 9.60
C SER A 45 -8.65 6.08 10.39
N GLU A 46 -9.47 6.20 11.42
CA GLU A 46 -9.93 5.05 12.21
C GLU A 46 -10.76 4.06 11.38
N ASP A 47 -11.49 4.56 10.37
CA ASP A 47 -12.41 3.76 9.54
C ASP A 47 -11.77 3.21 8.26
N TYR A 48 -10.86 3.96 7.65
CA TYR A 48 -10.25 3.59 6.37
C TYR A 48 -8.92 4.29 6.10
N ILE A 49 -8.19 3.72 5.14
CA ILE A 49 -6.99 4.33 4.54
C ILE A 49 -7.39 4.86 3.17
N GLU A 50 -7.33 6.18 2.99
CA GLU A 50 -7.52 6.83 1.70
C GLU A 50 -6.18 6.97 0.99
N ILE A 51 -6.12 6.49 -0.27
CA ILE A 51 -5.00 6.74 -1.16
C ILE A 51 -5.52 7.48 -2.39
N LYS A 52 -4.93 8.63 -2.69
CA LYS A 52 -5.30 9.48 -3.82
C LYS A 52 -4.11 9.70 -4.73
N VAL A 53 -4.22 9.21 -5.97
CA VAL A 53 -3.26 9.46 -7.04
C VAL A 53 -3.89 10.41 -8.05
N LYS A 54 -3.27 11.56 -8.27
CA LYS A 54 -3.73 12.56 -9.25
C LYS A 54 -2.78 12.54 -10.43
N ILE A 55 -3.26 12.16 -11.60
CA ILE A 55 -2.49 12.14 -12.86
C ILE A 55 -3.08 13.22 -13.78
N PRO A 56 -2.28 14.21 -14.24
CA PRO A 56 -2.77 15.25 -15.13
C PRO A 56 -3.12 14.67 -16.52
N LYS A 57 -4.37 14.88 -16.96
CA LYS A 57 -4.84 14.41 -18.29
C LYS A 57 -4.12 15.05 -19.47
N LYS A 58 -3.48 16.21 -19.27
CA LYS A 58 -2.71 16.91 -20.31
C LYS A 58 -1.35 16.26 -20.61
N SER A 59 -0.95 15.27 -19.80
CA SER A 59 0.34 14.57 -19.93
C SER A 59 0.17 13.11 -20.40
N ILE A 60 -1.04 12.74 -20.85
CA ILE A 60 -1.40 11.45 -21.45
C ILE A 60 -1.74 11.69 -22.91
#